data_AF-A0AAT9LHL1-F1
#
_entry.id   AF-A0AAT9LHL1-F1
#
_cell.length_a   1.000
_cell.length_b   1.000
_cell.length_c   1.000
_cell.angle_alpha   90.00
_cell.angle_beta   90.00
_cell.angle_gamma   90.00
#
_symmetry.space_group_name_H-M   'P 1'
#
loop_
_entity.id
_entity.type
_entity.pdbx_description
1 polymer ?
#
loop_
_entity_poly.entity_id
_entity_poly.type
_entity_poly.pdbx_seq_one_letter_code
_entity_poly.pdbx_strand_id
1 'polypeptide(L)'
;MRAFLLVLAGVFAAMAATAGQASAHAVLESTTPTNGAVVDSAPTRVTLTFGETVQVEPDGVHVIAPDGSSADNGKTDHIDGRGETVGVPLTSTAQGTYTVSWHVVSADSHPISGAFTFSIGHASAAAPVAAPSAGSLAVSIVYWTARGLEYASFALLVGSVAFVFWCWPGGAVQRSVRRLIGGSWLTLLLATVAGALLQGPYGAGVGLDRLFDGNLFSSTLDIALGTGVIVRIVLLALAAPYIGEVLATAEWTPDRRAVFGGIGVLLLNGLAWTWSMSGHAATGLAAGLAMPVDVLHLDAMGIWLGGLVVLWRAKPPQVAVQRFSQVALVCVGVLVATGTFQSWRQLGSWAGFLDTEYGRLLLLKIAAVLVVLGAAYFSRKWVRAHVGKLRRPVLVETAGAVIVLGLTAALVNAEPARTAEAATAPVVQATPDGQTLPFDTGGPNGKGNLKIYITPAHTGPNLLDVTVEDPTGTPEDVAELDVNLTLKAQNLGPLKIDMQHVGTGRYRAAEAQIPLAGAWQVAVTVRTSDVDETTAAGTWSVS
;
A
#
# COMPACT_ATOMS: atom_id res chain seq x y z
N MET A 1 34.84 -0.93 -12.33
CA MET A 1 33.74 0.05 -12.56
C MET A 1 32.73 -0.48 -13.57
N ARG A 2 33.13 -0.78 -14.81
CA ARG A 2 32.24 -1.46 -15.79
C ARG A 2 31.68 -2.78 -15.27
N ALA A 3 32.52 -3.68 -14.76
CA ALA A 3 32.06 -4.96 -14.20
C ALA A 3 31.10 -4.80 -13.01
N PHE A 4 31.30 -3.79 -12.14
CA PHE A 4 30.42 -3.54 -11.00
C PHE A 4 29.08 -2.95 -11.43
N LEU A 5 29.07 -2.00 -12.36
CA LEU A 5 27.84 -1.44 -12.93
C LEU A 5 27.08 -2.48 -13.76
N LEU A 6 27.78 -3.39 -14.44
CA LEU A 6 27.17 -4.51 -15.18
C LEU A 6 26.59 -5.57 -14.23
N VAL A 7 27.25 -5.83 -13.10
CA VAL A 7 26.69 -6.70 -12.05
C VAL A 7 25.49 -6.03 -11.39
N LEU A 8 25.55 -4.71 -11.13
CA LEU A 8 24.42 -3.96 -10.58
C LEU A 8 23.23 -3.99 -11.55
N ALA A 9 23.45 -3.64 -12.81
CA ALA A 9 22.44 -3.68 -13.85
C ALA A 9 21.93 -5.11 -14.10
N GLY A 10 22.80 -6.11 -14.03
CA GLY A 10 22.45 -7.53 -14.16
C GLY A 10 21.63 -8.05 -12.98
N VAL A 11 21.93 -7.62 -11.75
CA VAL A 11 21.13 -7.93 -10.56
C VAL A 11 19.78 -7.21 -10.65
N PHE A 12 19.74 -5.92 -10.98
CA PHE A 12 18.48 -5.19 -11.19
C PHE A 12 17.63 -5.82 -12.31
N ALA A 13 18.25 -6.20 -13.44
CA ALA A 13 17.54 -6.84 -14.55
C ALA A 13 17.08 -8.26 -14.20
N ALA A 14 17.89 -9.04 -13.48
CA ALA A 14 17.50 -10.36 -13.00
C ALA A 14 16.37 -10.27 -11.97
N MET A 15 16.42 -9.31 -11.05
CA MET A 15 15.35 -9.06 -10.08
C MET A 15 14.07 -8.55 -10.76
N ALA A 16 14.18 -7.71 -11.79
CA ALA A 16 13.04 -7.29 -12.61
C ALA A 16 12.48 -8.45 -13.45
N ALA A 17 13.32 -9.40 -13.87
CA ALA A 17 12.92 -10.58 -14.63
C ALA A 17 12.35 -11.70 -13.75
N THR A 18 12.68 -11.74 -12.46
CA THR A 18 12.12 -12.66 -11.46
C THR A 18 11.05 -12.03 -10.58
N ALA A 19 10.79 -10.73 -10.73
CA ALA A 19 9.56 -10.12 -10.26
C ALA A 19 8.45 -10.74 -11.09
N GLY A 20 7.90 -11.86 -10.60
CA GLY A 20 6.61 -12.33 -11.05
C GLY A 20 5.63 -11.17 -10.98
N GLN A 21 4.62 -11.20 -11.82
CA GLN A 21 3.49 -10.31 -11.72
C GLN A 21 2.80 -10.62 -10.39
N ALA A 22 3.24 -10.00 -9.31
CA ALA A 22 2.58 -10.06 -8.01
C ALA A 22 1.26 -9.29 -8.19
N SER A 23 0.21 -10.07 -8.40
CA SER A 23 -1.21 -9.70 -8.33
C SER A 23 -1.66 -10.12 -6.92
N ALA A 24 -2.28 -9.31 -6.06
CA ALA A 24 -3.06 -8.10 -6.30
C ALA A 24 -3.05 -7.16 -5.07
N HIS A 25 -2.59 -5.91 -5.21
CA HIS A 25 -3.00 -4.84 -4.30
C HIS A 25 -4.49 -4.54 -4.53
N ALA A 26 -5.27 -4.15 -3.52
CA ALA A 26 -6.75 -4.15 -3.52
C ALA A 26 -7.42 -5.47 -4.00
N VAL A 27 -7.79 -6.33 -3.03
CA VAL A 27 -8.53 -7.57 -3.30
C VAL A 27 -9.94 -7.22 -3.78
N LEU A 28 -10.37 -7.79 -4.91
CA LEU A 28 -11.77 -7.75 -5.32
C LEU A 28 -12.59 -8.60 -4.34
N GLU A 29 -13.37 -7.95 -3.48
CA GLU A 29 -14.14 -8.61 -2.43
C GLU A 29 -15.46 -9.16 -2.96
N SER A 30 -16.16 -8.38 -3.79
CA SER A 30 -17.45 -8.79 -4.32
C SER A 30 -17.78 -8.13 -5.66
N THR A 31 -18.69 -8.76 -6.40
CA THR A 31 -19.21 -8.24 -7.66
C THR A 31 -20.74 -8.34 -7.71
N THR A 32 -21.37 -7.42 -8.42
CA THR A 32 -22.78 -7.52 -8.81
C THR A 32 -22.89 -7.34 -10.33
N PRO A 33 -23.35 -8.34 -11.08
CA PRO A 33 -23.67 -9.71 -10.66
C PRO A 33 -22.46 -10.46 -10.05
N THR A 34 -22.74 -11.44 -9.20
CA THR A 34 -21.70 -12.28 -8.59
C THR A 34 -20.93 -13.05 -9.67
N ASN A 35 -19.62 -13.22 -9.49
CA ASN A 35 -18.80 -14.02 -10.40
C ASN A 35 -19.38 -15.44 -10.57
N GLY A 36 -19.59 -15.84 -11.82
CA GLY A 36 -20.21 -17.11 -12.21
C GLY A 36 -21.73 -17.15 -12.12
N ALA A 37 -22.39 -16.08 -11.68
CA ALA A 37 -23.84 -16.07 -11.53
C ALA A 37 -24.57 -16.17 -12.89
N VAL A 38 -25.73 -16.81 -12.87
CA VAL A 38 -26.72 -16.75 -13.95
C VAL A 38 -27.90 -15.93 -13.45
N VAL A 39 -28.15 -14.78 -14.08
CA VAL A 39 -29.24 -13.85 -13.71
C VAL A 39 -30.36 -13.94 -14.74
N ASP A 40 -31.61 -13.85 -14.28
CA ASP A 40 -32.78 -13.98 -15.15
C ASP A 40 -32.96 -12.78 -16.10
N SER A 41 -32.50 -11.60 -15.68
CA SER A 41 -32.63 -10.35 -16.43
C SER A 41 -31.33 -9.55 -16.43
N ALA A 42 -31.10 -8.80 -17.50
CA ALA A 42 -29.94 -7.92 -17.62
C ALA A 42 -29.94 -6.87 -16.49
N PRO A 43 -28.86 -6.76 -15.70
CA PRO A 43 -28.74 -5.67 -14.74
C PRO A 43 -28.55 -4.35 -15.48
N THR A 44 -28.87 -3.24 -14.85
CA THR A 44 -28.61 -1.90 -15.43
C THR A 44 -27.12 -1.55 -15.44
N ARG A 45 -26.34 -2.20 -14.58
CA ARG A 45 -24.90 -1.99 -14.44
C ARG A 45 -24.20 -3.21 -13.86
N VAL A 46 -22.89 -3.23 -14.03
CA VAL A 46 -21.98 -4.12 -13.30
C VAL A 46 -21.25 -3.30 -12.23
N THR A 47 -21.08 -3.85 -11.04
CA THR A 47 -20.30 -3.24 -9.95
C THR A 47 -19.25 -4.20 -9.38
N LEU A 48 -18.14 -3.63 -8.96
CA LEU A 48 -16.98 -4.28 -8.36
C LEU A 48 -16.66 -3.56 -7.05
N THR A 49 -16.59 -4.30 -5.95
CA THR A 49 -16.22 -3.77 -4.64
C THR A 49 -14.88 -4.36 -4.22
N PHE A 50 -13.95 -3.49 -3.87
CA PHE A 50 -12.60 -3.81 -3.44
C PHE A 50 -12.46 -3.62 -1.93
N GLY A 51 -11.47 -4.27 -1.32
CA GLY A 51 -11.20 -4.15 0.12
C GLY A 51 -10.53 -2.85 0.54
N GLU A 52 -10.19 -1.99 -0.42
CA GLU A 52 -9.70 -0.64 -0.19
C GLU A 52 -10.13 0.29 -1.33
N THR A 53 -9.95 1.59 -1.13
CA THR A 53 -10.23 2.58 -2.15
C THR A 53 -9.37 2.31 -3.38
N VAL A 54 -10.01 2.27 -4.54
CA VAL A 54 -9.34 2.22 -5.83
C VAL A 54 -9.64 3.50 -6.60
N GLN A 55 -8.87 3.76 -7.62
CA GLN A 55 -9.13 4.79 -8.61
C GLN A 55 -9.35 4.12 -9.95
N VAL A 56 -10.37 4.58 -10.66
CA VAL A 56 -10.73 4.05 -11.96
C VAL A 56 -10.63 5.16 -13.00
N GLU A 57 -9.86 4.91 -14.05
CA GLU A 57 -9.86 5.75 -15.25
C GLU A 57 -11.11 5.44 -16.09
N PRO A 58 -11.57 6.38 -16.94
CA PRO A 58 -12.43 6.04 -18.06
C PRO A 58 -11.86 4.83 -18.82
N ASP A 59 -12.73 3.92 -19.26
CA ASP A 59 -12.35 2.63 -19.87
C ASP A 59 -11.60 1.66 -18.92
N GLY A 60 -11.56 1.93 -17.61
CA GLY A 60 -10.93 1.04 -16.63
C GLY A 60 -11.72 -0.26 -16.36
N VAL A 61 -12.98 -0.35 -16.79
CA VAL A 61 -13.81 -1.57 -16.70
C VAL A 61 -14.52 -1.77 -18.03
N HIS A 62 -14.40 -2.97 -18.58
CA HIS A 62 -15.02 -3.36 -19.82
C HIS A 62 -15.90 -4.59 -19.63
N VAL A 63 -17.03 -4.61 -20.32
CA VAL A 63 -17.95 -5.73 -20.37
C VAL A 63 -18.04 -6.20 -21.81
N ILE A 64 -17.76 -7.48 -22.03
CA ILE A 64 -17.84 -8.14 -23.34
C ILE A 64 -19.09 -9.01 -23.36
N ALA A 65 -19.95 -8.80 -24.35
CA ALA A 65 -21.15 -9.58 -24.60
C ALA A 65 -20.84 -10.99 -25.14
N PRO A 66 -21.80 -11.93 -25.10
CA PRO A 66 -21.61 -13.32 -25.56
C PRO A 66 -21.15 -13.45 -27.01
N ASP A 67 -21.45 -12.46 -27.86
CA ASP A 67 -21.04 -12.41 -29.27
C ASP A 67 -19.65 -11.79 -29.49
N GLY A 68 -18.97 -11.37 -28.41
CA GLY A 68 -17.65 -10.74 -28.43
C GLY A 68 -17.68 -9.22 -28.64
N SER A 69 -18.87 -8.60 -28.77
CA SER A 69 -19.00 -7.15 -28.84
C SER A 69 -18.85 -6.48 -27.46
N SER A 70 -18.54 -5.19 -27.43
CA SER A 70 -18.60 -4.43 -26.18
C SER A 70 -20.06 -4.26 -25.74
N ALA A 71 -20.29 -4.48 -24.44
CA ALA A 71 -21.57 -4.38 -23.75
C ALA A 71 -21.60 -3.24 -22.73
N ASP A 72 -20.69 -2.29 -22.85
CA ASP A 72 -20.57 -1.11 -21.98
C ASP A 72 -20.46 0.17 -22.83
N ASN A 73 -20.18 1.31 -22.18
CA ASN A 73 -19.97 2.59 -22.84
C ASN A 73 -18.67 3.28 -22.40
N GLY A 74 -17.75 2.55 -21.76
CA GLY A 74 -16.47 3.05 -21.24
C GLY A 74 -16.58 3.97 -20.02
N LYS A 75 -17.79 4.35 -19.59
CA LYS A 75 -17.99 5.27 -18.47
C LYS A 75 -17.99 4.50 -17.16
N THR A 76 -16.83 4.48 -16.53
CA THR A 76 -16.60 3.99 -15.18
C THR A 76 -16.76 5.11 -14.16
N ASP A 77 -17.37 4.78 -13.03
CA ASP A 77 -17.53 5.72 -11.92
C ASP A 77 -17.49 5.03 -10.56
N HIS A 78 -17.29 5.83 -9.52
CA HIS A 78 -17.42 5.40 -8.13
C HIS A 78 -18.89 5.43 -7.70
N ILE A 79 -19.34 4.35 -7.07
CA ILE A 79 -20.76 4.15 -6.77
C ILE A 79 -21.09 4.73 -5.42
N ASP A 80 -22.16 5.53 -5.35
CA ASP A 80 -22.62 6.20 -4.13
C ASP A 80 -21.53 7.08 -3.47
N GLY A 81 -20.56 7.56 -4.26
CA GLY A 81 -19.41 8.33 -3.74
C GLY A 81 -18.39 7.50 -2.94
N ARG A 82 -18.50 6.16 -2.97
CA ARG A 82 -17.58 5.24 -2.28
C ARG A 82 -16.37 4.92 -3.16
N GLY A 83 -15.18 5.19 -2.64
CA GLY A 83 -13.91 4.96 -3.34
C GLY A 83 -13.59 3.48 -3.59
N GLU A 84 -14.23 2.58 -2.85
CA GLU A 84 -13.99 1.13 -2.90
C GLU A 84 -14.89 0.43 -3.92
N THR A 85 -15.95 1.07 -4.40
CA THR A 85 -16.90 0.47 -5.34
C THR A 85 -16.89 1.19 -6.67
N VAL A 86 -16.54 0.45 -7.72
CA VAL A 86 -16.52 0.91 -9.11
C VAL A 86 -17.68 0.26 -9.85
N GLY A 87 -18.28 0.98 -10.79
CA GLY A 87 -19.24 0.35 -11.69
C GLY A 87 -19.20 0.89 -13.10
N VAL A 88 -19.83 0.13 -13.98
CA VAL A 88 -19.94 0.41 -15.41
C VAL A 88 -21.37 0.10 -15.89
N PRO A 89 -22.02 1.00 -16.64
CA PRO A 89 -23.34 0.73 -17.21
C PRO A 89 -23.31 -0.44 -18.19
N LEU A 90 -24.29 -1.33 -18.09
CA LEU A 90 -24.48 -2.41 -19.05
C LEU A 90 -25.40 -1.93 -20.18
N THR A 91 -24.95 -2.03 -21.43
CA THR A 91 -25.69 -1.54 -22.61
C THR A 91 -26.34 -2.67 -23.41
N SER A 92 -25.95 -3.92 -23.17
CA SER A 92 -26.46 -5.09 -23.88
C SER A 92 -27.43 -5.91 -23.02
N THR A 93 -28.48 -6.43 -23.65
CA THR A 93 -29.47 -7.34 -23.05
C THR A 93 -29.45 -8.74 -23.68
N ALA A 94 -28.39 -9.05 -24.44
CA ALA A 94 -28.19 -10.36 -25.04
C ALA A 94 -28.18 -11.47 -23.97
N GLN A 95 -28.66 -12.64 -24.35
CA GLN A 95 -28.67 -13.82 -23.48
C GLN A 95 -27.36 -14.59 -23.70
N GLY A 96 -26.77 -15.12 -22.63
CA GLY A 96 -25.49 -15.82 -22.68
C GLY A 96 -24.48 -15.32 -21.64
N THR A 97 -23.24 -15.79 -21.74
CA THR A 97 -22.14 -15.45 -20.83
C THR A 97 -21.43 -14.17 -21.25
N TYR A 98 -21.33 -13.24 -20.31
CA TYR A 98 -20.59 -12.00 -20.37
C TYR A 98 -19.25 -12.14 -19.64
N THR A 99 -18.24 -11.44 -20.13
CA THR A 99 -16.94 -11.32 -19.47
C THR A 99 -16.69 -9.89 -19.07
N VAL A 100 -16.37 -9.67 -17.81
CA VAL A 100 -16.03 -8.37 -17.25
C VAL A 100 -14.54 -8.36 -16.98
N SER A 101 -13.81 -7.43 -17.59
CA SER A 101 -12.39 -7.20 -17.31
C SER A 101 -12.21 -5.81 -16.71
N TRP A 102 -11.29 -5.68 -15.77
CA TRP A 102 -11.02 -4.41 -15.10
C TRP A 102 -9.52 -4.15 -14.95
N HIS A 103 -9.18 -2.87 -14.91
CA HIS A 103 -7.87 -2.30 -14.65
C HIS A 103 -8.07 -1.03 -13.81
N VAL A 104 -7.67 -1.09 -12.53
CA VAL A 104 -7.85 0.02 -11.57
C VAL A 104 -6.54 0.26 -10.81
N VAL A 105 -6.40 1.41 -10.16
CA VAL A 105 -5.23 1.76 -9.35
C VAL A 105 -5.60 1.72 -7.87
N SER A 106 -4.92 0.92 -7.05
CA SER A 106 -5.15 0.86 -5.61
C SER A 106 -4.70 2.14 -4.88
N ALA A 107 -5.11 2.30 -3.62
CA ALA A 107 -4.76 3.47 -2.79
C ALA A 107 -3.24 3.68 -2.62
N ASP A 108 -2.42 2.65 -2.79
CA ASP A 108 -0.96 2.70 -2.77
C ASP A 108 -0.32 3.00 -4.15
N SER A 109 -1.15 3.38 -5.13
CA SER A 109 -0.75 3.82 -6.48
C SER A 109 -0.29 2.70 -7.42
N HIS A 110 -0.61 1.44 -7.13
CA HIS A 110 -0.31 0.30 -7.99
C HIS A 110 -1.50 -0.08 -8.90
N PRO A 111 -1.27 -0.31 -10.20
CA PRO A 111 -2.29 -0.84 -11.09
C PRO A 111 -2.54 -2.31 -10.79
N ILE A 112 -3.81 -2.68 -10.72
CA ILE A 112 -4.31 -4.03 -10.56
C ILE A 112 -5.28 -4.35 -11.68
N SER A 113 -5.37 -5.63 -12.04
CA SER A 113 -6.26 -6.08 -13.10
C SER A 113 -6.82 -7.45 -12.78
N GLY A 114 -8.00 -7.70 -13.31
CA GLY A 114 -8.65 -8.99 -13.20
C GLY A 114 -9.77 -9.15 -14.21
N ALA A 115 -10.36 -10.33 -14.21
CA ALA A 115 -11.54 -10.60 -15.01
C ALA A 115 -12.44 -11.60 -14.28
N PHE A 116 -13.74 -11.47 -14.51
CA PHE A 116 -14.75 -12.39 -14.02
C PHE A 116 -15.85 -12.57 -15.06
N THR A 117 -16.74 -13.54 -14.86
CA THR A 117 -17.84 -13.79 -15.80
C THR A 117 -19.19 -13.80 -15.08
N PHE A 118 -20.26 -13.49 -15.80
CA PHE A 118 -21.64 -13.75 -15.36
C PHE A 118 -22.48 -14.09 -16.60
N SER A 119 -23.68 -14.62 -16.44
CA SER A 119 -24.54 -14.97 -17.58
C SER A 119 -25.95 -14.42 -17.42
N ILE A 120 -26.58 -14.02 -18.53
CA ILE A 120 -27.98 -13.61 -18.57
C ILE A 120 -28.80 -14.74 -19.19
N GLY A 121 -29.79 -15.23 -18.45
CA GLY A 121 -30.72 -16.32 -18.78
C GLY A 121 -30.09 -17.71 -18.84
N HIS A 122 -28.94 -17.87 -19.49
CA HIS A 122 -28.22 -19.14 -19.56
C HIS A 122 -26.72 -18.92 -19.81
N ALA A 123 -25.90 -19.87 -19.36
CA ALA A 123 -24.47 -19.89 -19.68
C ALA A 123 -24.25 -20.28 -21.15
N SER A 124 -23.36 -19.56 -21.83
CA SER A 124 -22.89 -19.90 -23.17
C SER A 124 -21.93 -21.10 -23.11
N ALA A 125 -21.85 -21.86 -24.20
CA ALA A 125 -20.93 -23.01 -24.30
C ALA A 125 -19.44 -22.60 -24.19
N ALA A 126 -19.11 -21.36 -24.53
CA ALA A 126 -17.81 -20.74 -24.29
C ALA A 126 -18.03 -19.29 -23.84
N ALA A 127 -17.32 -18.87 -22.80
CA ALA A 127 -17.26 -17.47 -22.42
C ALA A 127 -16.35 -16.71 -23.40
N PRO A 128 -16.71 -15.48 -23.83
CA PRO A 128 -15.80 -14.64 -24.59
C PRO A 128 -14.55 -14.36 -23.75
N VAL A 129 -13.36 -14.65 -24.27
CA VAL A 129 -12.12 -14.45 -23.52
C VAL A 129 -11.71 -12.98 -23.62
N ALA A 130 -11.91 -12.21 -22.55
CA ALA A 130 -11.14 -10.98 -22.33
C ALA A 130 -9.81 -11.38 -21.71
N ALA A 131 -8.69 -11.18 -22.41
CA ALA A 131 -7.40 -11.21 -21.72
C ALA A 131 -7.39 -10.01 -20.76
N PRO A 132 -6.94 -10.18 -19.50
CA PRO A 132 -6.61 -9.03 -18.66
C PRO A 132 -5.72 -8.10 -19.47
N SER A 133 -5.98 -6.80 -19.46
CA SER A 133 -5.10 -5.83 -20.12
C SER A 133 -3.75 -5.85 -19.41
N ALA A 134 -2.84 -6.69 -19.90
CA ALA A 134 -1.47 -6.71 -19.44
C ALA A 134 -0.88 -5.35 -19.82
N GLY A 135 -0.78 -4.44 -18.85
CA GLY A 135 -0.30 -3.09 -19.07
C GLY A 135 1.04 -3.06 -19.81
N SER A 136 1.39 -1.92 -20.39
CA SER A 136 2.61 -1.80 -21.18
C SER A 136 3.87 -2.18 -20.39
N LEU A 137 4.55 -3.24 -20.83
CA LEU A 137 5.85 -3.66 -20.27
C LEU A 137 6.90 -2.54 -20.36
N ALA A 138 6.89 -1.80 -21.47
CA ALA A 138 7.79 -0.67 -21.67
C ALA A 138 7.55 0.44 -20.64
N VAL A 139 6.29 0.82 -20.41
CA VAL A 139 5.93 1.80 -19.38
C VAL A 139 6.34 1.29 -18.00
N SER A 140 6.05 0.02 -17.69
CA SER A 140 6.41 -0.60 -16.42
C SER A 140 7.92 -0.54 -16.16
N ILE A 141 8.76 -0.93 -17.12
CA ILE A 141 10.22 -0.89 -16.97
C ILE A 141 10.71 0.54 -16.72
N VAL A 142 10.20 1.51 -17.48
CA VAL A 142 10.61 2.92 -17.36
C VAL A 142 10.14 3.52 -16.04
N TYR A 143 8.90 3.24 -15.64
CA TYR A 143 8.32 3.64 -14.35
C TYR A 143 9.17 3.11 -13.18
N TRP A 144 9.44 1.81 -13.14
CA TRP A 144 10.23 1.20 -12.07
C TRP A 144 11.69 1.69 -12.05
N THR A 145 12.25 1.98 -13.22
CA THR A 145 13.58 2.60 -13.31
C THR A 145 13.57 4.01 -12.73
N ALA A 146 12.58 4.84 -13.06
CA ALA A 146 12.42 6.17 -12.50
C ALA A 146 12.24 6.11 -10.99
N ARG A 147 11.38 5.21 -10.48
CA ARG A 147 11.16 4.97 -9.06
C ARG A 147 12.43 4.56 -8.32
N GLY A 148 13.22 3.66 -8.91
CA GLY A 148 14.53 3.27 -8.36
C GLY A 148 15.51 4.45 -8.30
N LEU A 149 15.52 5.30 -9.34
CA LEU A 149 16.33 6.52 -9.36
C LEU A 149 15.88 7.54 -8.32
N GLU A 150 14.59 7.66 -8.03
CA GLU A 150 14.08 8.51 -6.94
C GLU A 150 14.68 8.08 -5.60
N TYR A 151 14.48 6.83 -5.18
CA TYR A 151 14.98 6.34 -3.89
C TYR A 151 16.51 6.39 -3.78
N ALA A 152 17.22 6.02 -4.86
CA ALA A 152 18.67 6.10 -4.89
C ALA A 152 19.17 7.54 -4.78
N SER A 153 18.55 8.48 -5.49
CA SER A 153 18.93 9.89 -5.46
C SER A 153 18.56 10.55 -4.14
N PHE A 154 17.43 10.19 -3.54
CA PHE A 154 17.06 10.58 -2.19
C PHE A 154 18.12 10.13 -1.17
N ALA A 155 18.47 8.84 -1.17
CA ALA A 155 19.48 8.30 -0.25
C ALA A 155 20.84 8.98 -0.42
N LEU A 156 21.27 9.19 -1.67
CA LEU A 156 22.52 9.91 -1.96
C LEU A 156 22.45 11.37 -1.50
N LEU A 157 21.37 12.08 -1.79
CA LEU A 157 21.21 13.49 -1.44
C LEU A 157 21.21 13.68 0.07
N VAL A 158 20.28 13.02 0.76
CA VAL A 158 20.12 13.10 2.21
C VAL A 158 21.39 12.68 2.92
N GLY A 159 21.94 11.50 2.60
CA GLY A 159 23.12 11.01 3.30
C GLY A 159 24.37 11.82 3.01
N SER A 160 24.55 12.35 1.80
CA SER A 160 25.73 13.18 1.51
C SER A 160 25.66 14.57 2.15
N VAL A 161 24.48 15.21 2.18
CA VAL A 161 24.27 16.48 2.89
C VAL A 161 24.43 16.30 4.40
N ALA A 162 23.78 15.28 4.99
CA ALA A 162 23.91 14.96 6.41
C ALA A 162 25.36 14.63 6.80
N PHE A 163 26.09 13.89 5.96
CA PHE A 163 27.49 13.57 6.18
C PHE A 163 28.35 14.84 6.21
N VAL A 164 28.19 15.74 5.23
CA VAL A 164 28.93 17.02 5.20
C VAL A 164 28.58 17.86 6.43
N PHE A 165 27.30 17.98 6.77
CA PHE A 165 26.85 18.85 7.85
C PHE A 165 27.26 18.36 9.26
N TRP A 166 27.08 17.07 9.57
CA TRP A 166 27.35 16.53 10.91
C TRP A 166 28.74 15.91 11.07
N CYS A 167 29.25 15.25 10.02
CA CYS A 167 30.48 14.47 10.14
C CYS A 167 31.70 15.23 9.61
N TRP A 168 31.55 15.94 8.48
CA TRP A 168 32.68 16.53 7.75
C TRP A 168 32.37 17.86 7.04
N PRO A 169 32.29 18.99 7.77
CA PRO A 169 32.03 20.30 7.16
C PRO A 169 33.04 20.69 6.07
N GLY A 170 34.32 20.36 6.28
CA GLY A 170 35.37 20.54 5.27
C GLY A 170 35.20 19.71 3.99
N GLY A 171 34.25 18.76 3.96
CA GLY A 171 33.85 18.06 2.74
C GLY A 171 33.11 18.96 1.74
N ALA A 172 32.54 20.08 2.20
CA ALA A 172 31.79 21.04 1.38
C ALA A 172 32.61 21.61 0.21
N VAL A 173 33.92 21.83 0.42
CA VAL A 173 34.82 22.37 -0.62
C VAL A 173 35.25 21.32 -1.65
N GLN A 174 35.04 20.03 -1.39
CA GLN A 174 35.48 18.97 -2.29
C GLN A 174 34.59 18.86 -3.52
N ARG A 175 35.19 18.99 -4.71
CA ARG A 175 34.48 18.90 -6.00
C ARG A 175 33.73 17.57 -6.18
N SER A 176 34.28 16.45 -5.70
CA SER A 176 33.64 15.13 -5.78
C SER A 176 32.35 15.06 -4.97
N VAL A 177 32.32 15.70 -3.80
CA VAL A 177 31.18 15.79 -2.89
C VAL A 177 30.13 16.75 -3.44
N ARG A 178 30.53 17.95 -3.90
CA ARG A 178 29.62 18.92 -4.53
C ARG A 178 28.91 18.34 -5.75
N ARG A 179 29.65 17.61 -6.61
CA ARG A 179 29.06 16.93 -7.78
C ARG A 179 28.12 15.79 -7.38
N LEU A 180 28.42 15.08 -6.28
CA LEU A 180 27.53 14.05 -5.77
C LEU A 180 26.21 14.65 -5.31
N ILE A 181 26.26 15.67 -4.44
CA ILE A 181 25.08 16.36 -3.90
C ILE A 181 24.26 17.00 -5.03
N GLY A 182 24.89 17.82 -5.88
CA GLY A 182 24.19 18.50 -6.98
C GLY A 182 23.63 17.51 -8.01
N GLY A 183 24.37 16.43 -8.30
CA GLY A 183 23.90 15.35 -9.17
C GLY A 183 22.70 14.64 -8.57
N SER A 184 22.75 14.25 -7.29
CA SER A 184 21.62 13.58 -6.62
C SER A 184 20.39 14.47 -6.51
N TRP A 185 20.56 15.77 -6.26
CA TRP A 185 19.44 16.72 -6.24
C TRP A 185 18.77 16.83 -7.62
N LEU A 186 19.58 17.01 -8.68
CA LEU A 186 19.07 17.12 -10.04
C LEU A 186 18.41 15.82 -10.51
N THR A 187 19.04 14.66 -10.26
CA THR A 187 18.46 13.37 -10.61
C THR A 187 17.17 13.11 -9.84
N LEU A 188 17.08 13.46 -8.55
CA LEU A 188 15.85 13.33 -7.77
C LEU A 188 14.73 14.21 -8.34
N LEU A 189 15.03 15.46 -8.70
CA LEU A 189 14.05 16.36 -9.32
C LEU A 189 13.54 15.81 -10.66
N LEU A 190 14.46 15.40 -11.55
CA LEU A 190 14.10 14.87 -12.86
C LEU A 190 13.34 13.54 -12.75
N ALA A 191 13.76 12.65 -11.85
CA ALA A 191 13.08 11.38 -11.60
C ALA A 191 11.67 11.60 -11.02
N THR A 192 11.49 12.60 -10.15
CA THR A 192 10.18 12.99 -9.60
C THR A 192 9.23 13.46 -10.69
N VAL A 193 9.69 14.33 -11.60
CA VAL A 193 8.89 14.79 -12.74
C VAL A 193 8.57 13.63 -13.69
N ALA A 194 9.56 12.79 -14.00
CA ALA A 194 9.34 11.61 -14.83
C ALA A 194 8.34 10.63 -14.20
N GLY A 195 8.44 10.38 -12.89
CA GLY A 195 7.53 9.51 -12.14
C GLY A 195 6.08 9.98 -12.21
N ALA A 196 5.83 11.29 -12.05
CA ALA A 196 4.50 11.85 -12.24
C ALA A 196 3.95 11.69 -13.66
N LEU A 197 4.78 11.93 -14.69
CA LEU A 197 4.35 11.73 -16.08
C LEU A 197 4.07 10.25 -16.40
N LEU A 198 4.84 9.34 -15.81
CA LEU A 198 4.72 7.90 -16.04
C LEU A 198 3.57 7.25 -15.25
N GLN A 199 3.14 7.84 -14.13
CA GLN A 199 2.10 7.26 -13.27
C GLN A 199 0.77 7.07 -14.02
N GLY A 200 0.30 8.07 -14.77
CA GLY A 200 -0.96 7.97 -15.50
C GLY A 200 -0.97 6.82 -16.53
N PRO A 201 -0.01 6.77 -17.48
CA PRO A 201 0.11 5.64 -18.41
C PRO A 201 0.33 4.29 -17.73
N TYR A 202 1.07 4.27 -16.61
CA TYR A 202 1.29 3.06 -15.81
C TYR A 202 -0.01 2.56 -15.18
N GLY A 203 -0.77 3.48 -14.57
CA GLY A 203 -2.04 3.22 -13.91
C GLY A 203 -3.20 2.88 -14.85
N ALA A 204 -3.16 3.36 -16.10
CA ALA A 204 -4.15 3.06 -17.13
C ALA A 204 -3.76 1.85 -18.02
N GLY A 205 -2.55 1.28 -17.83
CA GLY A 205 -2.06 0.16 -18.64
C GLY A 205 -1.75 0.50 -20.11
N VAL A 206 -1.66 1.78 -20.47
CA VAL A 206 -1.45 2.24 -21.86
C VAL A 206 0.03 2.42 -22.23
N GLY A 207 0.31 2.76 -23.48
CA GLY A 207 1.68 2.93 -24.01
C GLY A 207 2.34 4.27 -23.66
N LEU A 208 3.65 4.37 -23.93
CA LEU A 208 4.45 5.59 -23.76
C LEU A 208 4.03 6.73 -24.70
N ASP A 209 3.28 6.44 -25.75
CA ASP A 209 2.69 7.44 -26.65
C ASP A 209 1.68 8.35 -25.94
N ARG A 210 1.12 7.89 -24.80
CA ARG A 210 0.21 8.66 -23.94
C ARG A 210 0.90 9.40 -22.79
N LEU A 211 2.25 9.48 -22.78
CA LEU A 211 3.02 10.09 -21.67
C LEU A 211 2.64 11.55 -21.37
N PHE A 212 2.22 12.31 -22.37
CA PHE A 212 1.83 13.72 -22.23
C PHE A 212 0.31 13.93 -22.40
N ASP A 213 -0.47 12.88 -22.15
CA ASP A 213 -1.93 12.99 -22.09
C ASP A 213 -2.34 13.80 -20.86
N GLY A 214 -3.03 14.92 -21.10
CA GLY A 214 -3.47 15.82 -20.04
C GLY A 214 -4.48 15.19 -19.08
N ASN A 215 -5.29 14.24 -19.55
CA ASN A 215 -6.27 13.55 -18.70
C ASN A 215 -5.54 12.60 -17.74
N LEU A 216 -4.65 11.76 -18.25
CA LEU A 216 -3.85 10.83 -17.42
C LEU A 216 -2.96 11.57 -16.42
N PHE A 217 -2.43 12.73 -16.82
CA PHE A 217 -1.68 13.58 -15.91
C PHE A 217 -2.57 14.21 -14.83
N SER A 218 -3.78 14.68 -15.18
CA SER A 218 -4.76 15.16 -14.20
C SER A 218 -5.13 14.07 -13.20
N SER A 219 -5.45 12.87 -13.70
CA SER A 219 -5.76 11.72 -12.85
C SER A 219 -4.63 11.43 -11.88
N THR A 220 -3.36 11.50 -12.31
CA THR A 220 -2.19 11.36 -11.41
C THR A 220 -2.18 12.41 -10.29
N LEU A 221 -2.57 13.65 -10.57
CA LEU A 221 -2.60 14.73 -9.57
C LEU A 221 -3.73 14.58 -8.55
N ASP A 222 -4.82 13.91 -8.92
CA ASP A 222 -5.99 13.67 -8.07
C ASP A 222 -5.75 12.56 -7.01
N ILE A 223 -4.57 11.92 -7.04
CA ILE A 223 -4.19 10.80 -6.17
C ILE A 223 -3.18 11.26 -5.11
N ALA A 224 -3.06 10.53 -4.00
CA ALA A 224 -2.12 10.85 -2.92
C ALA A 224 -0.67 10.98 -3.42
N LEU A 225 -0.26 10.16 -4.39
CA LEU A 225 1.04 10.26 -5.06
C LEU A 225 1.22 11.61 -5.76
N GLY A 226 0.23 12.12 -6.48
CA GLY A 226 0.28 13.41 -7.15
C GLY A 226 0.52 14.56 -6.19
N THR A 227 -0.23 14.57 -5.07
CA THR A 227 0.00 15.52 -3.97
C THR A 227 1.44 15.39 -3.43
N GLY A 228 1.89 14.15 -3.20
CA GLY A 228 3.27 13.87 -2.76
C GLY A 228 4.32 14.41 -3.74
N VAL A 229 4.11 14.27 -5.05
CA VAL A 229 5.02 14.81 -6.08
C VAL A 229 5.07 16.33 -6.04
N ILE A 230 3.93 17.02 -5.96
CA ILE A 230 3.88 18.49 -5.88
C ILE A 230 4.67 18.97 -4.66
N VAL A 231 4.38 18.38 -3.49
CA VAL A 231 5.09 18.70 -2.24
C VAL A 231 6.58 18.43 -2.39
N ARG A 232 6.98 17.31 -3.00
CA ARG A 232 8.40 16.96 -3.21
C ARG A 232 9.11 17.98 -4.09
N ILE A 233 8.49 18.44 -5.17
CA ILE A 233 9.07 19.48 -6.05
C ILE A 233 9.28 20.78 -5.28
N VAL A 234 8.30 21.21 -4.48
CA VAL A 234 8.44 22.40 -3.62
C VAL A 234 9.56 22.21 -2.61
N LEU A 235 9.62 21.07 -1.92
CA LEU A 235 10.69 20.77 -0.96
C LEU A 235 12.06 20.71 -1.61
N LEU A 236 12.19 20.19 -2.84
CA LEU A 236 13.45 20.20 -3.59
C LEU A 236 13.86 21.61 -4.00
N ALA A 237 12.90 22.46 -4.37
CA ALA A 237 13.15 23.87 -4.64
C ALA A 237 13.64 24.61 -3.38
N LEU A 238 13.05 24.33 -2.22
CA LEU A 238 13.48 24.87 -0.91
C LEU A 238 14.82 24.26 -0.44
N ALA A 239 15.11 23.01 -0.80
CA ALA A 239 16.37 22.35 -0.47
C ALA A 239 17.55 22.94 -1.25
N ALA A 240 17.33 23.48 -2.46
CA ALA A 240 18.41 24.06 -3.27
C ALA A 240 19.18 25.21 -2.58
N PRO A 241 18.54 26.28 -2.06
CA PRO A 241 19.24 27.32 -1.31
C PRO A 241 19.83 26.81 0.01
N TYR A 242 19.15 25.87 0.69
CA TYR A 242 19.68 25.22 1.90
C TYR A 242 21.01 24.49 1.62
N ILE A 243 21.04 23.67 0.57
CA ILE A 243 22.23 22.96 0.10
C ILE A 243 23.32 23.96 -0.30
N GLY A 244 22.94 25.06 -0.96
CA GLY A 244 23.85 26.15 -1.31
C GLY A 244 24.59 26.69 -0.09
N GLU A 245 23.88 27.04 0.97
CA GLU A 245 24.47 27.55 2.23
C GLU A 245 25.32 26.48 2.93
N VAL A 246 24.86 25.22 2.95
CA VAL A 246 25.65 24.09 3.50
C VAL A 246 26.97 23.91 2.79
N LEU A 247 27.01 24.10 1.47
CA LEU A 247 28.22 23.97 0.67
C LEU A 247 29.10 25.23 0.68
N ALA A 248 28.53 26.39 1.01
CA ALA A 248 29.27 27.65 1.14
C ALA A 248 29.90 27.82 2.52
N THR A 249 29.34 27.18 3.56
CA THR A 249 29.72 27.39 4.96
C THR A 249 30.67 26.32 5.47
N ALA A 250 31.96 26.67 5.60
CA ALA A 250 32.98 25.76 6.13
C ALA A 250 32.92 25.62 7.66
N GLU A 251 32.55 26.69 8.37
CA GLU A 251 32.49 26.75 9.83
C GLU A 251 31.14 27.32 10.29
N TRP A 252 30.54 26.64 11.28
CA TRP A 252 29.22 26.98 11.79
C TRP A 252 29.33 27.48 13.23
N THR A 253 28.76 28.65 13.51
CA THR A 253 28.51 29.06 14.90
C THR A 253 27.46 28.13 15.53
N PRO A 254 27.48 27.91 16.87
CA PRO A 254 26.54 27.00 17.53
C PRO A 254 25.06 27.31 17.20
N ASP A 255 24.66 28.58 17.24
CA ASP A 255 23.28 29.00 16.98
C ASP A 255 22.87 28.75 15.53
N ARG A 256 23.69 29.17 14.55
CA ARG A 256 23.41 28.91 13.13
C ARG A 256 23.37 27.41 12.86
N ARG A 257 24.24 26.62 13.51
CA ARG A 257 24.27 25.16 13.35
C ARG A 257 22.99 24.51 13.86
N ALA A 258 22.45 24.96 15.00
CA ALA A 258 21.21 24.44 15.53
C ALA A 258 20.03 24.74 14.58
N VAL A 259 19.90 25.99 14.12
CA VAL A 259 18.83 26.41 13.21
C VAL A 259 18.90 25.65 11.87
N PHE A 260 20.07 25.61 11.22
CA PHE A 260 20.22 24.90 9.95
C PHE A 260 20.13 23.38 10.11
N GLY A 261 20.50 22.85 11.28
CA GLY A 261 20.23 21.45 11.62
C GLY A 261 18.74 21.16 11.66
N GLY A 262 17.95 22.02 12.33
CA GLY A 262 16.49 21.92 12.37
C GLY A 262 15.85 22.00 10.98
N ILE A 263 16.23 22.98 10.17
CA ILE A 263 15.74 23.11 8.78
C ILE A 263 16.10 21.85 7.95
N GLY A 264 17.32 21.36 8.08
CA GLY A 264 17.75 20.15 7.39
C GLY A 264 16.92 18.92 7.76
N VAL A 265 16.64 18.73 9.05
CA VAL A 265 15.78 17.66 9.55
C VAL A 265 14.36 17.80 9.02
N LEU A 266 13.80 19.01 9.00
CA LEU A 266 12.45 19.27 8.45
C LEU A 266 12.36 18.95 6.95
N LEU A 267 13.33 19.40 6.16
CA LEU A 267 13.37 19.11 4.71
C LEU A 267 13.51 17.61 4.44
N LEU A 268 14.37 16.93 5.20
CA LEU A 268 14.61 15.50 5.12
C LEU A 268 13.36 14.69 5.45
N ASN A 269 12.72 14.98 6.59
CA ASN A 269 11.46 14.31 7.00
C ASN A 269 10.33 14.62 6.00
N GLY A 270 10.22 15.88 5.56
CA GLY A 270 9.23 16.28 4.57
C GLY A 270 9.39 15.54 3.25
N LEU A 271 10.62 15.36 2.76
CA LEU A 271 10.89 14.60 1.53
C LEU A 271 10.49 13.14 1.71
N ALA A 272 10.92 12.49 2.79
CA ALA A 272 10.55 11.11 3.10
C ALA A 272 9.03 10.92 3.21
N TRP A 273 8.34 11.86 3.87
CA TRP A 273 6.89 11.86 4.05
C TRP A 273 6.12 11.75 2.72
N THR A 274 6.64 12.36 1.65
CA THR A 274 5.97 12.33 0.33
C THR A 274 5.79 10.91 -0.23
N TRP A 275 6.64 9.96 0.15
CA TRP A 275 6.45 8.54 -0.20
C TRP A 275 5.60 7.81 0.83
N SER A 276 5.79 8.07 2.13
CA SER A 276 5.03 7.40 3.19
C SER A 276 3.53 7.68 3.14
N MET A 277 3.12 8.85 2.62
CA MET A 277 1.69 9.20 2.43
C MET A 277 1.03 8.52 1.21
N SER A 278 1.81 7.94 0.30
CA SER A 278 1.34 7.30 -0.94
C SER A 278 1.62 5.80 -1.00
N GLY A 279 2.06 5.19 0.11
CA GLY A 279 2.31 3.76 0.21
C GLY A 279 1.59 3.13 1.39
N HIS A 280 1.82 1.85 1.63
CA HIS A 280 1.10 1.07 2.65
C HIS A 280 1.11 1.69 4.05
N ALA A 281 2.13 2.48 4.41
CA ALA A 281 2.19 3.15 5.70
C ALA A 281 0.95 4.04 5.97
N ALA A 282 0.33 4.59 4.92
CA ALA A 282 -0.87 5.43 5.00
C ALA A 282 -2.19 4.65 5.16
N THR A 283 -2.18 3.32 4.98
CA THR A 283 -3.40 2.48 5.03
C THR A 283 -3.32 1.37 6.10
N GLY A 284 -4.49 0.86 6.49
CA GLY A 284 -4.66 -0.27 7.41
C GLY A 284 -4.35 0.02 8.88
N LEU A 285 -4.12 -1.05 9.65
CA LEU A 285 -3.88 -1.03 11.10
C LEU A 285 -2.81 0.00 11.51
N ALA A 286 -3.14 0.86 12.48
CA ALA A 286 -2.22 1.86 13.05
C ALA A 286 -1.55 2.81 12.03
N ALA A 287 -2.23 3.18 10.94
CA ALA A 287 -1.70 4.08 9.90
C ALA A 287 -1.08 5.38 10.46
N GLY A 288 -1.70 5.98 11.48
CA GLY A 288 -1.19 7.20 12.13
C GLY A 288 0.20 7.05 12.75
N LEU A 289 0.56 5.86 13.24
CA LEU A 289 1.90 5.56 13.75
C LEU A 289 2.83 5.03 12.65
N ALA A 290 2.30 4.27 11.71
CA ALA A 290 3.09 3.64 10.66
C ALA A 290 3.73 4.65 9.69
N MET A 291 3.04 5.75 9.38
CA MET A 291 3.62 6.83 8.55
C MET A 291 4.90 7.43 9.16
N PRO A 292 4.92 7.95 10.41
CA PRO A 292 6.15 8.38 11.05
C PRO A 292 7.24 7.31 11.12
N VAL A 293 6.87 6.05 11.39
CA VAL A 293 7.81 4.93 11.45
C VAL A 293 8.47 4.68 10.08
N ASP A 294 7.70 4.78 9.00
CA ASP A 294 8.20 4.66 7.63
C ASP A 294 9.15 5.80 7.25
N VAL A 295 8.79 7.04 7.61
CA VAL A 295 9.67 8.21 7.43
C VAL A 295 11.00 8.01 8.14
N LEU A 296 10.99 7.59 9.40
CA LEU A 296 12.20 7.28 10.15
C LEU A 296 13.01 6.14 9.51
N HIS A 297 12.35 5.15 8.93
CA HIS A 297 13.02 4.06 8.20
C HIS A 297 13.74 4.58 6.95
N LEU A 298 13.04 5.37 6.11
CA LEU A 298 13.59 5.96 4.90
C LEU A 298 14.76 6.92 5.20
N ASP A 299 14.61 7.76 6.22
CA ASP A 299 15.65 8.69 6.64
C ASP A 299 16.90 7.97 7.16
N ALA A 300 16.72 6.96 8.01
CA ALA A 300 17.83 6.17 8.52
C ALA A 300 18.55 5.42 7.39
N MET A 301 17.80 4.88 6.42
CA MET A 301 18.35 4.24 5.22
C MET A 301 19.14 5.25 4.38
N GLY A 302 18.56 6.42 4.10
CA GLY A 302 19.18 7.45 3.28
C GLY A 302 20.46 8.00 3.89
N ILE A 303 20.43 8.36 5.18
CA ILE A 303 21.60 8.86 5.90
C ILE A 303 22.74 7.83 5.88
N TRP A 304 22.40 6.57 6.15
CA TRP A 304 23.39 5.50 6.20
C TRP A 304 24.01 5.21 4.83
N LEU A 305 23.21 5.00 3.79
CA LEU A 305 23.71 4.63 2.46
C LEU A 305 24.44 5.79 1.77
N GLY A 306 23.88 7.00 1.79
CA GLY A 306 24.54 8.16 1.19
C GLY A 306 25.87 8.48 1.85
N GLY A 307 25.95 8.35 3.19
CA GLY A 307 27.20 8.52 3.93
C GLY A 307 28.28 7.50 3.57
N LEU A 308 27.91 6.22 3.37
CA LEU A 308 28.85 5.19 2.88
C LEU A 308 29.41 5.53 1.49
N VAL A 309 28.58 6.09 0.60
CA VAL A 309 29.04 6.53 -0.73
C VAL A 309 30.00 7.71 -0.62
N VAL A 310 29.77 8.66 0.31
CA VAL A 310 30.74 9.74 0.58
C VAL A 310 32.07 9.18 1.10
N LEU A 311 32.05 8.24 2.05
CA LEU A 311 33.26 7.57 2.54
C LEU A 311 34.06 6.94 1.41
N TRP A 312 33.38 6.19 0.53
CA TRP A 312 33.99 5.50 -0.59
C TRP A 312 34.59 6.47 -1.62
N ARG A 313 33.86 7.54 -1.96
CA ARG A 313 34.20 8.45 -3.07
C ARG A 313 35.19 9.54 -2.67
N ALA A 314 35.08 10.08 -1.46
CA ALA A 314 35.78 11.30 -1.05
C ALA A 314 36.91 11.07 -0.02
N LYS A 315 36.99 9.87 0.58
CA LYS A 315 38.05 9.47 1.53
C LYS A 315 38.28 10.52 2.63
N PRO A 316 37.25 10.80 3.45
CA PRO A 316 37.35 11.80 4.50
C PRO A 316 38.41 11.48 5.56
N PRO A 317 38.84 12.48 6.35
CA PRO A 317 39.75 12.27 7.47
C PRO A 317 39.15 11.33 8.52
N GLN A 318 40.00 10.66 9.28
CA GLN A 318 39.59 9.63 10.26
C GLN A 318 38.55 10.13 11.27
N VAL A 319 38.62 11.40 11.68
CA VAL A 319 37.66 12.01 12.62
C VAL A 319 36.23 12.01 12.04
N ALA A 320 36.07 12.30 10.75
CA ALA A 320 34.78 12.25 10.09
C ALA A 320 34.26 10.81 9.94
N VAL A 321 35.16 9.84 9.69
CA VAL A 321 34.82 8.41 9.67
C VAL A 321 34.32 7.95 11.05
N GLN A 322 34.95 8.37 12.14
CA GLN A 322 34.52 8.04 13.50
C GLN A 322 33.15 8.62 13.83
N ARG A 323 32.90 9.89 13.50
CA ARG A 323 31.58 10.53 13.68
C ARG A 323 30.50 9.80 12.89
N PHE A 324 30.76 9.52 11.62
CA PHE A 324 29.81 8.79 10.79
C PHE A 324 29.57 7.37 11.30
N SER A 325 30.59 6.69 11.85
CA SER A 325 30.39 5.37 12.45
C SER A 325 29.40 5.37 13.61
N GLN A 326 29.30 6.47 14.39
CA GLN A 326 28.29 6.62 15.45
C GLN A 326 26.90 6.86 14.85
N VAL A 327 26.81 7.77 13.86
CA VAL A 327 25.57 8.04 13.12
C VAL A 327 25.04 6.75 12.48
N ALA A 328 25.89 6.00 11.79
CA ALA A 328 25.54 4.74 11.15
C ALA A 328 25.02 3.69 12.15
N LEU A 329 25.57 3.64 13.37
CA LEU A 329 25.07 2.74 14.41
C LEU A 329 23.64 3.11 14.85
N VAL A 330 23.37 4.41 15.02
CA VAL A 330 22.01 4.91 15.32
C VAL A 330 21.06 4.58 14.17
N CYS A 331 21.44 4.86 12.91
CA CYS A 331 20.64 4.52 11.74
C CYS A 331 20.30 3.02 11.70
N VAL A 332 21.27 2.13 11.94
CA VAL A 332 21.01 0.68 12.00
C VAL A 332 20.04 0.32 13.12
N GLY A 333 20.18 0.91 14.30
CA GLY A 333 19.23 0.70 15.41
C GLY A 333 17.80 1.13 15.04
N VAL A 334 17.65 2.30 14.41
CA VAL A 334 16.36 2.78 13.90
C VAL A 334 15.81 1.82 12.85
N LEU A 335 16.60 1.41 11.85
CA LEU A 335 16.19 0.49 10.79
C LEU A 335 15.69 -0.85 11.34
N VAL A 336 16.34 -1.39 12.38
CA VAL A 336 15.91 -2.63 13.03
C VAL A 336 14.58 -2.42 13.75
N ALA A 337 14.45 -1.34 14.54
CA ALA A 337 13.23 -1.06 15.29
C ALA A 337 12.03 -0.81 14.37
N THR A 338 12.19 0.09 13.39
CA THR A 338 11.13 0.45 12.44
C THR A 338 10.83 -0.70 11.49
N GLY A 339 11.84 -1.43 11.02
CA GLY A 339 11.66 -2.62 10.19
C GLY A 339 10.92 -3.75 10.90
N THR A 340 11.16 -3.95 12.21
CA THR A 340 10.43 -4.93 13.03
C THR A 340 8.97 -4.55 13.17
N PHE A 341 8.69 -3.29 13.48
CA PHE A 341 7.32 -2.77 13.57
C PHE A 341 6.57 -2.94 12.24
N GLN A 342 7.17 -2.51 11.12
CA GLN A 342 6.58 -2.64 9.79
C GLN A 342 6.34 -4.12 9.44
N SER A 343 7.28 -5.00 9.75
CA SER A 343 7.14 -6.45 9.49
C SER A 343 5.94 -7.03 10.24
N TRP A 344 5.82 -6.76 11.55
CA TRP A 344 4.69 -7.21 12.36
C TRP A 344 3.35 -6.72 11.78
N ARG A 345 3.28 -5.44 11.40
CA ARG A 345 2.07 -4.82 10.86
C ARG A 345 1.63 -5.41 9.52
N GLN A 346 2.58 -5.72 8.63
CA GLN A 346 2.28 -6.20 7.27
C GLN A 346 2.06 -7.71 7.20
N LEU A 347 2.62 -8.48 8.14
CA LEU A 347 2.50 -9.94 8.17
C LEU A 347 1.12 -10.42 8.61
N GLY A 348 0.54 -9.81 9.65
CA GLY A 348 -0.78 -10.18 10.19
C GLY A 348 -0.82 -11.52 10.93
N SER A 349 -0.11 -12.55 10.45
CA SER A 349 -0.08 -13.90 11.03
C SER A 349 1.30 -14.57 10.90
N TRP A 350 1.48 -15.71 11.57
CA TRP A 350 2.67 -16.54 11.42
C TRP A 350 2.71 -17.34 10.11
N ALA A 351 1.53 -17.74 9.59
CA ALA A 351 1.42 -18.41 8.29
C ALA A 351 1.91 -17.48 7.17
N GLY A 352 1.64 -16.18 7.32
CA GLY A 352 2.03 -15.12 6.39
C GLY A 352 3.53 -15.07 6.14
N PHE A 353 4.34 -15.58 7.08
CA PHE A 353 5.80 -15.64 6.96
C PHE A 353 6.30 -16.68 5.93
N LEU A 354 5.58 -17.80 5.77
CA LEU A 354 6.03 -18.95 4.98
C LEU A 354 5.20 -19.15 3.71
N ASP A 355 3.92 -18.81 3.80
CA ASP A 355 2.93 -19.16 2.77
C ASP A 355 2.76 -18.05 1.72
N THR A 356 3.17 -16.82 2.04
CA THR A 356 3.08 -15.68 1.12
C THR A 356 4.42 -15.33 0.46
N GLU A 357 4.37 -14.74 -0.73
CA GLU A 357 5.56 -14.20 -1.40
C GLU A 357 6.23 -13.11 -0.55
N TYR A 358 5.43 -12.23 0.05
CA TYR A 358 5.91 -11.17 0.94
C TYR A 358 6.72 -11.73 2.11
N GLY A 359 6.21 -12.75 2.81
CA GLY A 359 6.91 -13.40 3.92
C GLY A 359 8.26 -14.01 3.51
N ARG A 360 8.30 -14.66 2.34
CA ARG A 360 9.54 -15.24 1.79
C ARG A 360 10.58 -14.20 1.40
N LEU A 361 10.15 -13.10 0.77
CA LEU A 361 11.02 -11.97 0.45
C LEU A 361 11.54 -11.28 1.73
N LEU A 362 10.70 -11.19 2.77
CA LEU A 362 11.08 -10.63 4.05
C LEU A 362 12.11 -11.50 4.76
N LEU A 363 11.92 -12.83 4.77
CA LEU A 363 12.92 -13.79 5.25
C LEU A 363 14.26 -13.61 4.57
N LEU A 364 14.25 -13.50 3.23
CA LEU A 364 15.46 -13.30 2.46
C LEU A 364 16.13 -11.96 2.80
N LYS A 365 15.35 -10.89 3.00
CA LYS A 365 15.86 -9.58 3.46
C LYS A 365 16.47 -9.66 4.85
N ILE A 366 15.81 -10.31 5.80
CA ILE A 366 16.33 -10.51 7.16
C ILE A 366 17.65 -11.28 7.11
N ALA A 367 17.71 -12.39 6.37
CA ALA A 367 18.92 -13.17 6.19
C ALA A 367 20.05 -12.34 5.56
N ALA A 368 19.77 -11.58 4.50
CA ALA A 368 20.74 -10.70 3.86
C ALA A 368 21.28 -9.64 4.84
N VAL A 369 20.42 -8.98 5.61
CA VAL A 369 20.82 -8.01 6.63
C VAL A 369 21.71 -8.65 7.70
N LEU A 370 21.35 -9.84 8.20
CA LEU A 370 22.16 -10.57 9.17
C LEU A 370 23.55 -10.94 8.61
N VAL A 371 23.63 -11.34 7.33
CA VAL A 371 24.92 -11.58 6.67
C VAL A 371 25.76 -10.31 6.59
N VAL A 372 25.14 -9.16 6.23
CA VAL A 372 25.84 -7.87 6.16
C VAL A 372 26.35 -7.43 7.52
N LEU A 373 25.52 -7.53 8.56
CA LEU A 373 25.90 -7.18 9.93
C LEU A 373 26.99 -8.12 10.47
N GLY A 374 26.88 -9.42 10.19
CA GLY A 374 27.91 -10.41 10.52
C GLY A 374 29.24 -10.10 9.83
N ALA A 375 29.22 -9.88 8.52
CA ALA A 375 30.39 -9.49 7.74
C ALA A 375 31.03 -8.20 8.27
N ALA A 376 30.22 -7.20 8.62
CA ALA A 376 30.67 -5.95 9.22
C ALA A 376 31.32 -6.17 10.60
N TYR A 377 30.73 -7.03 11.45
CA TYR A 377 31.29 -7.38 12.76
C TYR A 377 32.65 -8.08 12.63
N PHE A 378 32.73 -9.12 11.80
CA PHE A 378 33.99 -9.85 11.57
C PHE A 378 35.04 -8.99 10.89
N SER A 379 34.64 -8.14 9.94
CA SER A 379 35.51 -7.12 9.33
C SER A 379 36.10 -6.20 10.40
N ARG A 380 35.28 -5.62 11.28
CA ARG A 380 35.76 -4.72 12.35
C ARG A 380 36.70 -5.44 13.30
N LYS A 381 36.38 -6.68 13.69
CA LYS A 381 37.24 -7.53 14.54
C LYS A 381 38.58 -7.82 13.87
N TRP A 382 38.57 -8.14 12.56
CA TRP A 382 39.76 -8.46 11.79
C TRP A 382 40.64 -7.23 11.51
N VAL A 383 40.05 -6.08 11.18
CA VAL A 383 40.76 -4.81 10.97
C VAL A 383 41.38 -4.29 12.27
N ARG A 384 40.71 -4.47 13.41
CA ARG A 384 41.30 -4.19 14.74
C ARG A 384 42.48 -5.11 15.05
N ALA A 385 42.48 -6.35 14.53
CA ALA A 385 43.58 -7.30 14.70
C ALA A 385 44.71 -7.15 13.65
N HIS A 386 44.42 -6.61 12.46
CA HIS A 386 45.35 -6.49 11.33
C HIS A 386 45.25 -5.09 10.70
N VAL A 387 46.11 -4.18 11.16
CA VAL A 387 46.15 -2.78 10.71
C VAL A 387 46.52 -2.72 9.21
N GLY A 388 45.73 -2.03 8.38
CA GLY A 388 46.19 -1.52 7.07
C GLY A 388 45.42 -1.90 5.79
N LYS A 389 44.33 -2.67 5.83
CA LYS A 389 43.57 -3.02 4.60
C LYS A 389 42.05 -2.77 4.70
N LEU A 390 41.65 -1.50 4.57
CA LEU A 390 40.25 -1.03 4.60
C LEU A 390 39.42 -1.31 3.33
N ARG A 391 40.02 -1.81 2.25
CA ARG A 391 39.36 -1.88 0.92
C ARG A 391 38.42 -3.05 0.70
N ARG A 392 38.69 -4.21 1.30
CA ARG A 392 37.87 -5.43 1.13
C ARG A 392 36.54 -5.38 1.90
N PRO A 393 36.47 -4.82 3.12
CA PRO A 393 35.20 -4.71 3.85
C PRO A 393 34.15 -3.83 3.19
N VAL A 394 34.56 -2.66 2.70
CA VAL A 394 33.62 -1.68 2.13
C VAL A 394 32.92 -2.24 0.88
N LEU A 395 33.61 -3.06 0.08
CA LEU A 395 33.00 -3.72 -1.09
C LEU A 395 31.94 -4.75 -0.69
N VAL A 396 32.16 -5.52 0.38
CA VAL A 396 31.18 -6.50 0.90
C VAL A 396 29.99 -5.77 1.52
N GLU A 397 30.24 -4.72 2.29
CA GLU A 397 29.19 -3.87 2.87
C GLU A 397 28.35 -3.19 1.78
N THR A 398 28.99 -2.68 0.72
CA THR A 398 28.29 -2.06 -0.43
C THR A 398 27.48 -3.09 -1.22
N ALA A 399 28.04 -4.28 -1.51
CA ALA A 399 27.33 -5.33 -2.24
C ALA A 399 26.13 -5.85 -1.44
N GLY A 400 26.28 -6.02 -0.13
CA GLY A 400 25.21 -6.38 0.77
C GLY A 400 24.10 -5.32 0.84
N ALA A 401 24.47 -4.04 0.92
CA ALA A 401 23.50 -2.94 0.88
C ALA A 401 22.70 -2.92 -0.44
N VAL A 402 23.35 -3.19 -1.58
CA VAL A 402 22.67 -3.33 -2.88
C VAL A 402 21.68 -4.49 -2.88
N ILE A 403 22.07 -5.67 -2.35
CA ILE A 403 21.18 -6.83 -2.26
C ILE A 403 19.97 -6.49 -1.39
N VAL A 404 20.18 -5.88 -0.22
CA VAL A 404 19.10 -5.47 0.70
C VAL A 404 18.18 -4.43 0.04
N LEU A 405 18.72 -3.48 -0.72
CA LEU A 405 17.94 -2.52 -1.49
C LEU A 405 17.11 -3.20 -2.59
N GLY A 406 17.70 -4.13 -3.34
CA GLY A 406 16.98 -4.91 -4.34
C GLY A 406 15.83 -5.69 -3.72
N LEU A 407 16.08 -6.39 -2.60
CA LEU A 407 15.04 -7.12 -1.87
C LEU A 407 13.98 -6.19 -1.31
N THR A 408 14.36 -4.98 -0.90
CA THR A 408 13.41 -3.96 -0.45
C THR A 408 12.55 -3.47 -1.60
N ALA A 409 13.12 -3.24 -2.78
CA ALA A 409 12.35 -2.86 -3.97
C ALA A 409 11.35 -3.97 -4.36
N ALA A 410 11.75 -5.25 -4.27
CA ALA A 410 10.82 -6.36 -4.47
C ALA A 410 9.70 -6.39 -3.41
N LEU A 411 10.05 -6.18 -2.13
CA LEU A 411 9.09 -6.15 -1.03
C LEU A 411 8.10 -4.99 -1.08
N VAL A 412 8.50 -3.83 -1.60
CA VAL A 412 7.61 -2.67 -1.80
C VAL A 412 6.56 -2.98 -2.86
N ASN A 413 6.83 -3.93 -3.75
CA ASN A 413 5.91 -4.32 -4.82
C ASN A 413 5.10 -5.57 -4.49
N ALA A 414 5.55 -6.36 -3.52
CA ALA A 414 4.83 -7.53 -3.05
C ALA A 414 3.60 -7.10 -2.23
N GLU A 415 2.46 -7.72 -2.52
CA GLU A 415 1.25 -7.60 -1.71
C GLU A 415 1.54 -7.94 -0.24
N PRO A 416 1.16 -7.09 0.73
CA PRO A 416 1.33 -7.41 2.14
C PRO A 416 0.71 -8.76 2.48
N ALA A 417 1.42 -9.59 3.27
CA ALA A 417 0.98 -10.95 3.55
C ALA A 417 -0.44 -11.02 4.15
N ARG A 418 -0.81 -10.07 5.02
CA ARG A 418 -2.16 -9.97 5.58
C ARG A 418 -3.25 -9.81 4.51
N THR A 419 -2.94 -9.10 3.43
CA THR A 419 -3.86 -8.84 2.32
C THR A 419 -3.96 -10.10 1.45
N ALA A 420 -2.83 -10.74 1.17
CA ALA A 420 -2.78 -11.98 0.40
C ALA A 420 -3.50 -13.14 1.12
N GLU A 421 -3.40 -13.22 2.45
CA GLU A 421 -4.14 -14.17 3.27
C GLU A 421 -5.64 -13.87 3.28
N ALA A 422 -6.04 -12.60 3.33
CA ALA A 422 -7.44 -12.22 3.18
C ALA A 422 -7.98 -12.55 1.78
N ALA A 423 -7.16 -12.48 0.74
CA ALA A 423 -7.52 -12.85 -0.64
C ALA A 423 -7.67 -14.37 -0.86
N THR A 424 -6.94 -15.18 -0.08
CA THR A 424 -6.99 -16.66 -0.14
C THR A 424 -7.91 -17.28 0.90
N ALA A 425 -8.40 -16.50 1.87
CA ALA A 425 -9.60 -16.86 2.59
C ALA A 425 -10.66 -17.22 1.55
N PRO A 426 -11.35 -18.37 1.67
CA PRO A 426 -12.35 -18.75 0.70
C PRO A 426 -13.24 -17.54 0.47
N VAL A 427 -13.40 -17.13 -0.78
CA VAL A 427 -14.51 -16.27 -1.19
C VAL A 427 -15.74 -17.10 -0.91
N VAL A 428 -16.14 -17.11 0.35
CA VAL A 428 -17.40 -17.68 0.79
C VAL A 428 -18.37 -16.73 0.12
N GLN A 429 -18.97 -17.22 -0.97
CA GLN A 429 -20.17 -16.65 -1.56
C GLN A 429 -20.96 -16.10 -0.39
N ALA A 430 -21.24 -14.79 -0.38
CA ALA A 430 -22.17 -14.23 0.59
C ALA A 430 -23.31 -15.23 0.69
N THR A 431 -23.42 -15.91 1.84
CA THR A 431 -24.49 -16.89 2.00
C THR A 431 -25.76 -16.13 1.66
N PRO A 432 -26.59 -16.63 0.72
CA PRO A 432 -27.76 -15.88 0.24
C PRO A 432 -28.68 -15.38 1.36
N ASP A 433 -28.56 -15.95 2.56
CA ASP A 433 -29.47 -15.76 3.67
C ASP A 433 -28.85 -14.88 4.76
N GLY A 434 -28.65 -13.59 4.49
CA GLY A 434 -28.72 -12.61 5.58
C GLY A 434 -30.07 -12.78 6.28
N GLN A 435 -30.11 -12.92 7.61
CA GLN A 435 -31.40 -13.06 8.29
C GLN A 435 -32.05 -11.69 8.40
N THR A 436 -33.33 -11.64 8.08
CA THR A 436 -34.17 -10.48 8.32
C THR A 436 -34.91 -10.67 9.64
N LEU A 437 -34.70 -9.78 10.60
CA LEU A 437 -35.40 -9.77 11.88
C LEU A 437 -36.32 -8.55 11.97
N PRO A 438 -37.63 -8.73 12.19
CA PRO A 438 -38.51 -7.59 12.43
C PRO A 438 -38.21 -6.96 13.80
N PHE A 439 -38.39 -5.65 13.91
CA PHE A 439 -38.33 -4.94 15.19
C PHE A 439 -39.52 -3.97 15.33
N ASP A 440 -39.94 -3.76 16.58
CA ASP A 440 -41.00 -2.81 16.96
C ASP A 440 -40.64 -2.20 18.33
N THR A 441 -40.25 -0.93 18.36
CA THR A 441 -39.95 -0.16 19.58
C THR A 441 -41.19 0.50 20.18
N GLY A 442 -42.35 0.47 19.49
CA GLY A 442 -43.61 1.04 19.95
C GLY A 442 -43.81 2.55 19.72
N GLY A 443 -42.76 3.27 19.29
CA GLY A 443 -42.79 4.71 19.01
C GLY A 443 -43.07 5.08 17.54
N PRO A 444 -43.18 6.39 17.21
CA PRO A 444 -43.23 6.87 15.82
C PRO A 444 -41.96 6.44 15.06
N ASN A 445 -42.11 5.94 13.83
CA ASN A 445 -41.03 5.29 13.06
C ASN A 445 -40.35 4.12 13.81
N GLY A 446 -41.04 3.53 14.80
CA GLY A 446 -40.50 2.49 15.66
C GLY A 446 -40.51 1.08 15.06
N LYS A 447 -40.92 0.91 13.80
CA LYS A 447 -41.14 -0.39 13.18
C LYS A 447 -40.29 -0.54 11.95
N GLY A 448 -39.72 -1.73 11.76
CA GLY A 448 -38.90 -1.98 10.59
C GLY A 448 -38.31 -3.38 10.59
N ASN A 449 -37.32 -3.57 9.74
CA ASN A 449 -36.59 -4.82 9.57
C ASN A 449 -35.09 -4.60 9.72
N LEU A 450 -34.41 -5.57 10.32
CA LEU A 450 -32.96 -5.65 10.43
C LEU A 450 -32.47 -6.74 9.49
N LYS A 451 -31.70 -6.39 8.46
CA LYS A 451 -30.98 -7.35 7.62
C LYS A 451 -29.57 -7.51 8.15
N ILE A 452 -29.25 -8.71 8.63
CA ILE A 452 -27.99 -8.99 9.32
C ILE A 452 -27.18 -10.01 8.53
N TYR A 453 -25.94 -9.66 8.23
CA TYR A 453 -24.98 -10.51 7.53
C TYR A 453 -23.74 -10.74 8.38
N ILE A 454 -23.31 -12.00 8.48
CA ILE A 454 -22.04 -12.38 9.11
C ILE A 454 -21.23 -13.11 8.08
N THR A 455 -20.07 -12.55 7.72
CA THR A 455 -19.21 -13.10 6.68
C THR A 455 -17.78 -13.21 7.23
N PRO A 456 -17.13 -14.38 7.22
CA PRO A 456 -17.58 -15.68 6.70
C PRO A 456 -18.48 -16.53 7.62
N ALA A 457 -18.82 -16.05 8.81
CA ALA A 457 -19.44 -16.85 9.88
C ALA A 457 -18.57 -18.06 10.30
N HIS A 458 -17.32 -17.80 10.66
CA HIS A 458 -16.37 -18.80 11.18
C HIS A 458 -15.69 -18.33 12.46
N THR A 459 -14.93 -19.20 13.12
CA THR A 459 -14.11 -18.78 14.28
C THR A 459 -13.02 -17.80 13.89
N GLY A 460 -12.92 -16.68 14.59
CA GLY A 460 -11.95 -15.61 14.34
C GLY A 460 -12.62 -14.30 13.88
N PRO A 461 -11.93 -13.46 13.09
CA PRO A 461 -12.49 -12.21 12.60
C PRO A 461 -13.61 -12.45 11.58
N ASN A 462 -14.72 -11.75 11.75
CA ASN A 462 -15.83 -11.72 10.81
C ASN A 462 -16.25 -10.27 10.52
N LEU A 463 -16.72 -10.03 9.31
CA LEU A 463 -17.49 -8.86 8.96
C LEU A 463 -18.94 -9.05 9.43
N LEU A 464 -19.45 -8.11 10.22
CA LEU A 464 -20.85 -8.07 10.65
C LEU A 464 -21.50 -6.80 10.09
N ASP A 465 -22.46 -6.98 9.20
CA ASP A 465 -23.25 -5.90 8.61
C ASP A 465 -24.69 -5.95 9.13
N VAL A 466 -25.21 -4.79 9.52
CA VAL A 466 -26.61 -4.62 9.93
C VAL A 466 -27.20 -3.45 9.14
N THR A 467 -28.23 -3.75 8.35
CA THR A 467 -29.05 -2.73 7.68
C THR A 467 -30.40 -2.63 8.38
N VAL A 468 -30.77 -1.42 8.79
CA VAL A 468 -32.07 -1.04 9.34
C VAL A 468 -32.92 -0.47 8.20
N GLU A 469 -34.08 -1.07 7.98
CA GLU A 469 -35.05 -0.65 6.97
C GLU A 469 -36.41 -0.35 7.63
N ASP A 470 -37.10 0.67 7.13
CA ASP A 470 -38.49 0.96 7.47
C ASP A 470 -39.44 -0.16 6.96
N PRO A 471 -40.75 -0.10 7.26
CA PRO A 471 -41.70 -1.11 6.79
C PRO A 471 -41.87 -1.15 5.27
N THR A 472 -41.39 -0.14 4.54
CA THR A 472 -41.42 -0.06 3.07
C THR A 472 -40.15 -0.62 2.42
N GLY A 473 -39.13 -0.98 3.21
CA GLY A 473 -37.84 -1.47 2.75
C GLY A 473 -36.81 -0.36 2.46
N THR A 474 -37.09 0.88 2.88
CA THR A 474 -36.19 2.01 2.73
C THR A 474 -35.23 2.06 3.92
N PRO A 475 -33.90 2.16 3.72
CA PRO A 475 -32.95 2.29 4.82
C PRO A 475 -33.21 3.54 5.67
N GLU A 476 -33.26 3.40 6.99
CA GLU A 476 -33.55 4.48 7.96
C GLU A 476 -32.57 4.44 9.15
N ASP A 477 -32.07 5.60 9.56
CA ASP A 477 -31.18 5.72 10.72
C ASP A 477 -31.94 5.60 12.05
N VAL A 478 -31.29 4.99 13.04
CA VAL A 478 -31.81 4.88 14.41
C VAL A 478 -30.89 5.62 15.37
N ALA A 479 -31.43 6.04 16.52
CA ALA A 479 -30.70 6.82 17.51
C ALA A 479 -29.53 6.04 18.11
N GLU A 480 -29.70 4.74 18.34
CA GLU A 480 -28.63 3.85 18.79
C GLU A 480 -28.88 2.42 18.29
N LEU A 481 -27.78 1.70 17.97
CA LEU A 481 -27.81 0.31 17.57
C LEU A 481 -26.67 -0.45 18.25
N ASP A 482 -27.03 -1.39 19.12
CA ASP A 482 -26.09 -2.24 19.86
C ASP A 482 -26.21 -3.69 19.40
N VAL A 483 -25.08 -4.37 19.17
CA VAL A 483 -25.08 -5.78 18.78
C VAL A 483 -24.30 -6.63 19.77
N ASN A 484 -24.91 -7.75 20.19
CA ASN A 484 -24.33 -8.70 21.13
C ASN A 484 -24.36 -10.13 20.58
N LEU A 485 -23.26 -10.86 20.77
CA LEU A 485 -23.14 -12.27 20.40
C LEU A 485 -23.13 -13.17 21.64
N THR A 486 -23.96 -14.22 21.66
CA THR A 486 -24.02 -15.19 22.78
C THR A 486 -24.01 -16.64 22.27
N LEU A 487 -23.10 -17.46 22.78
CA LEU A 487 -23.04 -18.91 22.55
C LEU A 487 -23.52 -19.66 23.79
N LYS A 488 -24.84 -19.93 23.83
CA LYS A 488 -25.50 -20.56 24.98
C LYS A 488 -24.93 -21.94 25.31
N ALA A 489 -24.59 -22.73 24.29
CA ALA A 489 -24.07 -24.08 24.47
C ALA A 489 -22.77 -24.14 25.30
N GLN A 490 -22.01 -23.03 25.34
CA GLN A 490 -20.75 -22.93 26.07
C GLN A 490 -20.78 -21.86 27.18
N ASN A 491 -21.95 -21.32 27.53
CA ASN A 491 -22.11 -20.22 28.48
C ASN A 491 -21.18 -19.03 28.20
N LEU A 492 -21.04 -18.66 26.92
CA LEU A 492 -20.13 -17.59 26.48
C LEU A 492 -20.94 -16.40 25.94
N GLY A 493 -20.60 -15.19 26.39
CA GLY A 493 -21.27 -13.93 26.04
C GLY A 493 -22.19 -13.39 27.15
N PRO A 494 -22.88 -12.26 26.91
CA PRO A 494 -22.92 -11.51 25.66
C PRO A 494 -21.60 -10.80 25.37
N LEU A 495 -21.08 -11.00 24.16
CA LEU A 495 -19.93 -10.27 23.62
C LEU A 495 -20.46 -9.04 22.88
N LYS A 496 -20.17 -7.85 23.39
CA LYS A 496 -20.54 -6.59 22.72
C LYS A 496 -19.67 -6.42 21.47
N ILE A 497 -20.31 -6.10 20.35
CA ILE A 497 -19.65 -5.76 19.09
C ILE A 497 -19.80 -4.26 18.86
N ASP A 498 -18.67 -3.59 18.71
CA ASP A 498 -18.63 -2.16 18.41
C ASP A 498 -18.97 -1.93 16.94
N MET A 499 -20.21 -1.49 16.69
CA MET A 499 -20.71 -1.20 15.36
C MET A 499 -20.36 0.24 14.97
N GLN A 500 -19.90 0.43 13.74
CA GLN A 500 -19.70 1.76 13.15
C GLN A 500 -20.85 2.09 12.22
N HIS A 501 -21.40 3.30 12.33
CA HIS A 501 -22.34 3.82 11.35
C HIS A 501 -21.58 4.16 10.05
N VAL A 502 -21.96 3.52 8.95
CA VAL A 502 -21.26 3.61 7.65
C VAL A 502 -22.12 4.24 6.55
N GLY A 503 -23.38 4.53 6.84
CA GLY A 503 -24.33 5.18 5.93
C GLY A 503 -25.75 5.07 6.45
N THR A 504 -26.70 5.73 5.78
CA THR A 504 -28.11 5.74 6.23
C THR A 504 -28.66 4.33 6.39
N GLY A 505 -29.10 4.02 7.61
CA GLY A 505 -29.60 2.72 8.04
C GLY A 505 -28.56 1.61 8.01
N ARG A 506 -27.24 1.89 7.89
CA ARG A 506 -26.20 0.86 7.74
C ARG A 506 -25.13 0.97 8.81
N TYR A 507 -24.90 -0.16 9.47
CA TYR A 507 -23.95 -0.31 10.56
C TYR A 507 -23.04 -1.50 10.26
N ARG A 508 -21.74 -1.36 10.51
CA ARG A 508 -20.72 -2.37 10.17
C ARG A 508 -19.70 -2.54 11.29
N ALA A 509 -19.30 -3.78 11.54
CA ALA A 509 -18.08 -4.11 12.28
C ALA A 509 -17.17 -4.95 11.39
N ALA A 510 -15.99 -4.39 11.05
CA ALA A 510 -15.04 -4.99 10.11
C ALA A 510 -14.26 -6.18 10.69
N GLU A 511 -14.15 -6.30 12.02
CA GLU A 511 -13.40 -7.35 12.70
C GLU A 511 -14.15 -7.89 13.94
N ALA A 512 -15.42 -8.27 13.79
CA ALA A 512 -16.17 -8.93 14.85
C ALA A 512 -15.55 -10.30 15.19
N GLN A 513 -14.93 -10.42 16.37
CA GLN A 513 -14.25 -11.63 16.80
C GLN A 513 -15.24 -12.66 17.34
N ILE A 514 -15.33 -13.82 16.68
CA ILE A 514 -16.14 -14.96 17.15
C ILE A 514 -15.19 -16.08 17.60
N PRO A 515 -15.01 -16.30 18.91
CA PRO A 515 -13.90 -17.12 19.40
C PRO A 515 -14.09 -18.63 19.23
N LEU A 516 -15.32 -19.12 19.04
CA LEU A 516 -15.65 -20.54 19.05
C LEU A 516 -16.72 -20.88 18.01
N ALA A 517 -16.65 -22.09 17.45
CA ALA A 517 -17.66 -22.61 16.55
C ALA A 517 -18.94 -22.98 17.33
N GLY A 518 -20.08 -22.89 16.66
CA GLY A 518 -21.38 -23.26 17.21
C GLY A 518 -22.53 -22.35 16.76
N ALA A 519 -23.71 -22.58 17.33
CA ALA A 519 -24.89 -21.77 17.07
C ALA A 519 -24.89 -20.52 17.96
N TRP A 520 -24.49 -19.39 17.39
CA TRP A 520 -24.45 -18.09 18.06
C TRP A 520 -25.78 -17.38 17.94
N GLN A 521 -26.28 -16.88 19.07
CA GLN A 521 -27.37 -15.92 19.08
C GLN A 521 -26.80 -14.53 18.85
N VAL A 522 -27.27 -13.84 17.81
CA VAL A 522 -26.97 -12.43 17.58
C VAL A 522 -28.21 -11.64 18.01
N ALA A 523 -28.03 -10.77 19.00
CA ALA A 523 -29.06 -9.89 19.51
C ALA A 523 -28.73 -8.45 19.14
N VAL A 524 -29.64 -7.80 18.43
CA VAL A 524 -29.53 -6.40 18.01
C VAL A 524 -30.55 -5.59 18.80
N THR A 525 -30.07 -4.68 19.62
CA THR A 525 -30.90 -3.70 20.33
C THR A 525 -30.98 -2.44 19.49
N VAL A 526 -32.20 -2.08 19.11
CA VAL A 526 -32.51 -0.88 18.32
C VAL A 526 -33.18 0.11 19.24
N ARG A 527 -32.66 1.34 19.29
CA ARG A 527 -33.28 2.46 20.00
C ARG A 527 -33.67 3.55 19.00
N THR A 528 -34.95 3.90 19.00
CA THR A 528 -35.50 4.94 18.11
C THR A 528 -35.73 6.28 18.81
N SER A 529 -35.78 6.29 20.15
CA SER A 529 -35.85 7.50 20.98
C SER A 529 -35.20 7.25 22.34
N ASP A 530 -35.08 8.27 23.20
CA ASP A 530 -34.53 8.13 24.56
C ASP A 530 -35.28 7.11 25.43
N VAL A 531 -36.52 6.76 25.07
CA VAL A 531 -37.40 5.86 25.85
C VAL A 531 -37.86 4.63 25.08
N ASP A 532 -37.72 4.61 23.75
CA ASP A 532 -38.22 3.54 22.88
C ASP A 532 -37.07 2.68 22.36
N GLU A 533 -36.95 1.46 22.90
CA GLU A 533 -35.97 0.46 22.48
C GLU A 533 -36.57 -0.95 22.41
N THR A 534 -35.98 -1.80 21.57
CA THR A 534 -36.35 -3.21 21.46
C THR A 534 -35.14 -4.04 21.06
N THR A 535 -35.13 -5.31 21.44
CA THR A 535 -34.08 -6.25 21.04
C THR A 535 -34.66 -7.34 20.14
N ALA A 536 -34.16 -7.43 18.92
CA ALA A 536 -34.43 -8.53 18.01
C ALA A 536 -33.25 -9.52 18.07
N ALA A 537 -33.53 -10.82 18.03
CA ALA A 537 -32.48 -11.83 18.07
C ALA A 537 -32.70 -12.97 17.08
N GLY A 538 -31.63 -13.41 16.43
CA GLY A 538 -31.60 -14.54 15.51
C GLY A 538 -30.47 -15.51 15.87
N THR A 539 -30.37 -16.62 15.15
CA THR A 539 -29.32 -17.63 15.38
C THR A 539 -28.53 -17.88 14.10
N TRP A 540 -27.20 -17.81 14.21
CA TRP A 540 -26.25 -18.04 13.14
C TRP A 540 -25.36 -19.23 13.49
N SER A 541 -25.16 -20.10 12.52
CA SER A 541 -24.18 -21.19 12.65
C SER A 541 -22.82 -20.66 12.27
N VAL A 542 -21.87 -20.79 13.18
CA VAL A 542 -20.46 -20.42 12.98
C VAL A 542 -19.64 -21.70 12.92
N SER A 543 -18.90 -21.90 11.83
CA SER A 543 -18.07 -23.10 11.60
C SER A 543 -16.67 -23.01 12.19
#